data_AF-A0A521T7E7-F1
#
_entry.id   AF-A0A521T7E7-F1
#
_cell.length_a   1.000
_cell.length_b   1.000
_cell.length_c   1.000
_cell.angle_alpha   90.00
_cell.angle_beta   90.00
_cell.angle_gamma   90.00
#
_symmetry.space_group_name_H-M   'P 1'
#
loop_
_entity.id
_entity.type
_entity.pdbx_description
1 polymer ?
#
loop_
_entity_poly.entity_id
_entity_poly.type
_entity_poly.pdbx_seq_one_letter_code
_entity_poly.pdbx_strand_id
1 'polypeptide(L)'
;NLLTRMSGIATQTDQLVKKISNKKTKLYATRKTAPGLRYFDKEAVEIGGGKKHRLKLDEMVMIKDNHIAASDSLLSLIKSAKRKYKKFEVEVENISDAVLAAKEGATIIMLDNFSPEQIKKAIQILKEQKLRNKVMLEASGGINSTNIAKYGSTGVDIISVGSITNSVKGIDMSLEV
;
A
#
# COMPACT_ATOMS: atom_id res chain seq x y z
N ASN A 1 10.04 18.68 18.49
CA ASN A 1 10.69 17.88 17.42
C ASN A 1 10.00 16.55 17.14
N LEU A 2 10.13 15.50 17.98
CA LEU A 2 9.46 14.21 17.71
C LEU A 2 7.93 14.36 17.68
N LEU A 3 7.36 15.02 18.69
CA LEU A 3 5.92 15.31 18.76
C LEU A 3 5.44 16.14 17.56
N THR A 4 6.17 17.20 17.21
CA THR A 4 5.94 18.04 16.01
C THR A 4 5.79 17.19 14.74
N ARG A 5 6.73 16.26 14.50
CA ARG A 5 6.72 15.38 13.32
C ARG A 5 5.58 14.36 13.39
N MET A 6 5.47 13.61 14.49
CA MET A 6 4.44 12.59 14.65
C MET A 6 3.04 13.19 14.53
N SER A 7 2.82 14.37 15.10
CA SER A 7 1.54 15.07 15.00
C SER A 7 1.26 15.49 13.56
N GLY A 8 2.26 15.98 12.82
CA GLY A 8 2.13 16.25 11.39
C GLY A 8 1.72 15.00 10.59
N ILE A 9 2.32 13.84 10.89
CA ILE A 9 2.01 12.57 10.20
C ILE A 9 0.58 12.14 10.51
N ALA A 10 0.19 12.18 11.80
CA ALA A 10 -1.14 11.81 12.26
C ALA A 10 -2.22 12.71 11.63
N THR A 11 -2.00 14.03 11.62
CA THR A 11 -2.92 15.00 11.00
C THR A 11 -3.04 14.80 9.49
N GLN A 12 -1.92 14.65 8.77
CA GLN A 12 -1.98 14.39 7.34
C GLN A 12 -2.68 13.06 7.02
N THR A 13 -2.42 12.03 7.82
CA THR A 13 -3.08 10.73 7.67
C THR A 13 -4.59 10.84 7.88
N ASP A 14 -5.03 11.47 8.97
CA ASP A 14 -6.46 11.66 9.27
C ASP A 14 -7.19 12.40 8.15
N GLN A 15 -6.57 13.47 7.62
CA GLN A 15 -7.10 14.22 6.48
C GLN A 15 -7.29 13.33 5.23
N LEU A 16 -6.35 12.43 4.96
CA LEU A 16 -6.45 11.51 3.82
C LEU A 16 -7.46 10.39 4.07
N VAL A 17 -7.50 9.82 5.27
CA VAL A 17 -8.45 8.78 5.66
C VAL A 17 -9.89 9.29 5.53
N LYS A 18 -10.17 10.51 5.96
CA LYS A 18 -11.50 11.15 5.82
C LYS A 18 -11.95 11.32 4.37
N LYS A 19 -11.03 11.38 3.41
CA LYS A 19 -11.35 11.48 1.97
C LYS A 19 -11.64 10.12 1.33
N ILE A 20 -11.38 9.00 2.00
CA ILE A 20 -11.70 7.66 1.50
C ILE A 20 -13.17 7.37 1.83
N SER A 21 -14.02 7.39 0.81
CA SER A 21 -15.47 7.17 0.97
C SER A 21 -15.81 5.72 1.33
N ASN A 22 -15.04 4.75 0.84
CA ASN A 22 -15.27 3.33 1.09
C ASN A 22 -14.63 2.89 2.41
N LYS A 23 -15.46 2.58 3.42
CA LYS A 23 -15.00 2.14 4.75
C LYS A 23 -14.17 0.85 4.75
N LYS A 24 -14.28 0.02 3.69
CA LYS A 24 -13.48 -1.21 3.53
C LYS A 24 -12.06 -0.91 3.07
N THR A 25 -11.86 0.17 2.32
CA THR A 25 -10.53 0.60 1.87
C THR A 25 -9.79 1.26 3.03
N LYS A 26 -8.56 0.82 3.28
CA LYS A 26 -7.72 1.33 4.36
C LYS A 26 -6.45 1.98 3.81
N LEU A 27 -6.05 3.09 4.41
CA LEU A 27 -4.79 3.76 4.11
C LEU A 27 -3.65 3.08 4.86
N TYR A 28 -2.55 2.78 4.18
CA TYR A 28 -1.36 2.14 4.75
C TYR A 28 -0.10 3.00 4.62
N ALA A 29 0.74 2.97 5.65
CA ALA A 29 2.10 3.53 5.63
C ALA A 29 3.07 2.62 4.88
N THR A 30 3.94 3.20 4.06
CA THR A 30 5.01 2.47 3.37
C THR A 30 6.27 2.31 4.24
N ARG A 31 7.37 1.81 3.64
CA ARG A 31 8.71 1.83 4.25
C ARG A 31 9.52 3.10 3.93
N LYS A 32 8.94 4.06 3.21
CA LYS A 32 9.52 5.38 2.92
C LYS A 32 9.41 6.27 4.16
N THR A 33 10.06 5.86 5.25
CA THR A 33 10.09 6.55 6.55
C THR A 33 11.42 7.25 6.74
N ALA A 34 11.49 8.21 7.66
CA ALA A 34 12.77 8.82 8.02
C ALA A 34 13.73 7.75 8.62
N PRO A 35 15.04 7.79 8.29
CA PRO A 35 16.03 6.90 8.90
C PRO A 35 15.99 6.97 10.43
N GLY A 36 16.02 5.82 11.10
CA GLY A 36 15.93 5.73 12.57
C GLY A 36 14.55 5.96 13.18
N LEU A 37 13.59 6.54 12.44
CA LEU A 37 12.28 6.94 12.98
C LEU A 37 11.11 6.07 12.51
N ARG A 38 11.37 4.95 11.85
CA ARG A 38 10.32 4.09 11.26
C ARG A 38 9.21 3.71 12.24
N TYR A 39 9.59 3.37 13.47
CA TYR A 39 8.63 3.03 14.51
C TYR A 39 7.70 4.22 14.76
N PHE A 40 8.25 5.38 15.14
CA PHE A 40 7.49 6.61 15.41
C PHE A 40 6.62 7.07 14.23
N ASP A 41 7.18 7.04 13.01
CA ASP A 41 6.44 7.41 11.79
C ASP A 41 5.21 6.52 11.60
N LYS A 42 5.35 5.20 11.83
CA LYS A 42 4.25 4.25 11.65
C LYS A 42 3.25 4.25 12.81
N GLU A 43 3.70 4.49 14.05
CA GLU A 43 2.81 4.76 15.18
C GLU A 43 1.96 5.99 14.90
N ALA A 44 2.55 7.08 14.40
CA ALA A 44 1.83 8.30 14.06
C ALA A 44 0.78 8.09 12.96
N VAL A 45 1.07 7.27 11.94
CA VAL A 45 0.06 6.90 10.92
C VAL A 45 -1.11 6.14 11.55
N GLU A 46 -0.86 5.20 12.47
CA GLU A 46 -1.94 4.49 13.14
C GLU A 46 -2.79 5.40 14.04
N ILE A 47 -2.15 6.33 14.76
CA ILE A 47 -2.85 7.37 15.55
C ILE A 47 -3.75 8.22 14.65
N GLY A 48 -3.29 8.57 13.45
CA GLY A 48 -4.08 9.29 12.44
C GLY A 48 -5.18 8.46 11.75
N GLY A 49 -5.43 7.23 12.18
CA GLY A 49 -6.47 6.35 11.62
C GLY A 49 -6.04 5.54 10.40
N GLY A 50 -4.77 5.60 10.01
CA GLY A 50 -4.17 4.73 8.99
C GLY A 50 -3.80 3.35 9.56
N LYS A 51 -3.12 2.55 8.74
CA LYS A 51 -2.61 1.23 9.12
C LYS A 51 -1.13 1.08 8.81
N LYS A 52 -0.49 0.19 9.54
CA LYS A 52 0.91 -0.14 9.37
C LYS A 52 1.01 -1.27 8.33
N HIS A 53 1.71 -1.03 7.24
CA HIS A 53 2.21 -2.14 6.41
C HIS A 53 3.39 -2.82 7.13
N ARG A 54 4.04 -3.83 6.52
CA ARG A 54 5.26 -4.46 7.06
C ARG A 54 6.31 -3.43 7.54
N LEU A 55 6.76 -3.55 8.79
CA LEU A 55 7.80 -2.74 9.42
C LEU A 55 9.19 -3.09 8.86
N LYS A 56 9.42 -4.37 8.59
CA LYS A 56 10.73 -4.90 8.20
C LYS A 56 10.64 -5.78 6.94
N LEU A 57 11.78 -6.21 6.42
CA LEU A 57 11.87 -7.02 5.20
C LEU A 57 11.57 -8.51 5.44
N ASP A 58 11.82 -8.98 6.64
CA ASP A 58 11.66 -10.37 7.10
C ASP A 58 10.21 -10.73 7.48
N GLU A 59 9.33 -9.75 7.69
CA GLU A 59 7.94 -9.99 8.09
C GLU A 59 7.06 -10.56 6.98
N MET A 60 7.29 -10.16 5.73
CA MET A 60 6.52 -10.64 4.58
C MET A 60 7.30 -10.46 3.29
N VAL A 61 7.28 -11.50 2.46
CA VAL A 61 7.82 -11.45 1.10
C VAL A 61 6.96 -10.56 0.22
N MET A 62 7.63 -9.66 -0.50
CA MET A 62 7.03 -8.77 -1.48
C MET A 62 7.90 -8.84 -2.74
N ILE A 63 7.37 -9.46 -3.79
CA ILE A 63 7.98 -9.50 -5.11
C ILE A 63 7.78 -8.13 -5.76
N LYS A 64 8.81 -7.62 -6.43
CA LYS A 64 8.89 -6.27 -7.03
C LYS A 64 9.49 -6.37 -8.42
N ASP A 65 9.31 -5.33 -9.21
CA ASP A 65 9.98 -5.06 -10.50
C ASP A 65 11.44 -5.53 -10.55
N ASN A 66 12.25 -5.15 -9.56
CA ASN A 66 13.68 -5.45 -9.50
C ASN A 66 13.96 -6.95 -9.32
N HIS A 67 13.08 -7.68 -8.63
CA HIS A 67 13.19 -9.12 -8.52
C HIS A 67 12.84 -9.80 -9.84
N ILE A 68 11.79 -9.29 -10.52
CA ILE A 68 11.35 -9.79 -11.82
C ILE A 68 12.48 -9.62 -12.85
N ALA A 69 13.09 -8.43 -12.90
CA ALA A 69 14.22 -8.13 -13.77
C ALA A 69 15.46 -9.00 -13.51
N ALA A 70 15.65 -9.46 -12.27
CA ALA A 70 16.75 -10.35 -11.87
C ALA A 70 16.39 -11.85 -11.97
N SER A 71 15.25 -12.20 -12.55
CA SER A 71 14.73 -13.57 -12.62
C SER A 71 14.26 -13.94 -14.02
N ASP A 72 14.05 -15.23 -14.26
CA ASP A 72 13.57 -15.69 -15.57
C ASP A 72 12.13 -15.21 -15.89
N SER A 73 11.25 -15.16 -14.88
CA SER A 73 9.85 -14.75 -15.06
C SER A 73 9.16 -14.44 -13.73
N LEU A 74 8.10 -13.63 -13.79
CA LEU A 74 7.21 -13.40 -12.65
C LEU A 74 6.62 -14.72 -12.11
N LEU A 75 6.25 -15.65 -13.00
CA LEU A 75 5.67 -16.94 -12.61
C LEU A 75 6.64 -17.78 -11.78
N SER A 76 7.94 -17.81 -12.13
CA SER A 76 8.93 -18.59 -11.39
C SER A 76 9.15 -18.02 -9.98
N LEU A 77 9.17 -16.68 -9.84
CA LEU A 77 9.24 -16.01 -8.54
C LEU A 77 8.03 -16.32 -7.67
N ILE A 78 6.82 -16.22 -8.22
CA ILE A 78 5.59 -16.50 -7.47
C ILE A 78 5.56 -17.97 -7.02
N LYS A 79 5.90 -18.92 -7.89
CA LYS A 79 5.98 -20.34 -7.52
C LYS A 79 7.02 -20.58 -6.42
N SER A 80 8.16 -19.91 -6.51
CA SER A 80 9.19 -19.98 -5.47
C SER A 80 8.70 -19.44 -4.12
N ALA A 81 8.05 -18.27 -4.12
CA ALA A 81 7.47 -17.67 -2.92
C ALA A 81 6.37 -18.56 -2.31
N LYS A 82 5.43 -19.05 -3.13
CA LYS A 82 4.32 -19.92 -2.72
C LYS A 82 4.79 -21.21 -2.03
N ARG A 83 5.90 -21.81 -2.48
CA ARG A 83 6.46 -23.01 -1.85
C ARG A 83 7.03 -22.76 -0.45
N LYS A 84 7.57 -21.56 -0.21
CA LYS A 84 8.28 -21.21 1.03
C LYS A 84 7.41 -20.45 2.04
N TYR A 85 6.44 -19.67 1.56
CA TYR A 85 5.70 -18.72 2.37
C TYR A 85 4.20 -18.89 2.20
N LYS A 86 3.47 -18.88 3.32
CA LYS A 86 1.99 -18.96 3.33
C LYS A 86 1.33 -17.68 2.81
N LYS A 87 1.96 -16.54 3.02
CA LYS A 87 1.49 -15.22 2.59
C LYS A 87 2.62 -14.49 1.90
N PHE A 88 2.31 -13.89 0.76
CA PHE A 88 3.24 -13.08 0.01
C PHE A 88 2.48 -12.05 -0.82
N GLU A 89 3.20 -10.99 -1.17
CA GLU A 89 2.71 -9.88 -1.96
C GLU A 89 3.45 -9.81 -3.29
N VAL A 90 2.77 -9.34 -4.33
CA VAL A 90 3.32 -9.18 -5.66
C VAL A 90 2.97 -7.79 -6.18
N GLU A 91 3.99 -7.03 -6.53
CA GLU A 91 3.85 -5.76 -7.26
C GLU A 91 3.74 -6.03 -8.76
N VAL A 92 2.78 -5.39 -9.41
CA VAL A 92 2.48 -5.55 -10.84
C VAL A 92 2.18 -4.21 -11.49
N GLU A 93 2.57 -4.07 -12.75
CA GLU A 93 2.40 -2.85 -13.56
C GLU A 93 1.30 -2.99 -14.63
N ASN A 94 0.73 -4.19 -14.80
CA ASN A 94 -0.32 -4.46 -15.78
C ASN A 94 -1.35 -5.49 -15.28
N ILE A 95 -2.52 -5.50 -15.93
CA ILE A 95 -3.67 -6.32 -15.50
C ILE A 95 -3.42 -7.82 -15.71
N SER A 96 -2.69 -8.20 -16.77
CA SER A 96 -2.33 -9.59 -17.03
C SER A 96 -1.55 -10.20 -15.87
N ASP A 97 -0.56 -9.47 -15.35
CA ASP A 97 0.26 -9.89 -14.22
C ASP A 97 -0.55 -9.92 -12.92
N ALA A 98 -1.47 -8.98 -12.71
CA ALA A 98 -2.40 -9.03 -11.59
C ALA A 98 -3.25 -10.31 -11.60
N VAL A 99 -3.78 -10.68 -12.77
CA VAL A 99 -4.56 -11.92 -12.92
C VAL A 99 -3.69 -13.15 -12.68
N LEU A 100 -2.46 -13.16 -13.21
CA LEU A 100 -1.50 -14.25 -13.00
C LEU A 100 -1.17 -14.43 -11.51
N ALA A 101 -0.82 -13.34 -10.82
CA ALA A 101 -0.52 -13.35 -9.40
C ALA A 101 -1.72 -13.85 -8.56
N ALA A 102 -2.93 -13.44 -8.92
CA ALA A 102 -4.14 -13.89 -8.24
C ALA A 102 -4.39 -15.40 -8.43
N LYS A 103 -4.23 -15.92 -9.66
CA LYS A 103 -4.36 -17.36 -9.95
C LYS A 103 -3.35 -18.20 -9.19
N GLU A 104 -2.13 -17.70 -9.09
CA GLU A 104 -1.04 -18.39 -8.42
C GLU A 104 -1.11 -18.27 -6.88
N GLY A 105 -2.03 -17.47 -6.33
CA GLY A 105 -2.33 -17.43 -4.91
C GLY A 105 -1.58 -16.35 -4.12
N ALA A 106 -1.21 -15.24 -4.77
CA ALA A 106 -0.75 -14.05 -4.07
C ALA A 106 -1.80 -13.59 -3.04
N THR A 107 -1.35 -13.23 -1.85
CA THR A 107 -2.23 -12.74 -0.77
C THR A 107 -2.62 -11.29 -1.00
N ILE A 108 -1.65 -10.49 -1.44
CA ILE A 108 -1.82 -9.07 -1.77
C ILE A 108 -1.23 -8.86 -3.17
N ILE A 109 -1.93 -8.09 -3.99
CA ILE A 109 -1.41 -7.59 -5.27
C ILE A 109 -1.35 -6.08 -5.20
N MET A 110 -0.14 -5.54 -5.31
CA MET A 110 0.11 -4.11 -5.42
C MET A 110 0.05 -3.70 -6.89
N LEU A 111 -0.96 -2.90 -7.23
CA LEU A 111 -1.15 -2.27 -8.53
C LEU A 111 -0.32 -0.99 -8.54
N ASP A 112 0.90 -1.07 -9.07
CA ASP A 112 1.83 0.07 -9.07
C ASP A 112 1.52 1.05 -10.21
N ASN A 113 1.29 2.31 -9.85
CA ASN A 113 0.97 3.42 -10.75
C ASN A 113 -0.27 3.20 -11.65
N PHE A 114 -1.21 2.34 -11.25
CA PHE A 114 -2.48 2.21 -11.98
C PHE A 114 -3.35 3.46 -11.82
N SER A 115 -4.06 3.84 -12.88
CA SER A 115 -5.16 4.80 -12.81
C SER A 115 -6.40 4.18 -12.14
N PRO A 116 -7.31 5.00 -11.57
CA PRO A 116 -8.57 4.49 -11.02
C PRO A 116 -9.40 3.66 -12.00
N GLU A 117 -9.35 3.98 -13.29
CA GLU A 117 -10.04 3.27 -14.37
C GLU A 117 -9.40 1.89 -14.61
N GLN A 118 -8.07 1.82 -14.65
CA GLN A 118 -7.34 0.55 -14.76
C GLN A 118 -7.61 -0.35 -13.56
N ILE A 119 -7.69 0.20 -12.35
CA ILE A 119 -8.03 -0.54 -11.13
C ILE A 119 -9.44 -1.12 -11.22
N LYS A 120 -10.43 -0.31 -11.64
CA LYS A 120 -11.81 -0.80 -11.82
C LYS A 120 -11.87 -1.94 -12.83
N LYS A 121 -11.14 -1.82 -13.95
CA LYS A 121 -11.03 -2.88 -14.96
C LYS A 121 -10.37 -4.14 -14.39
N ALA A 122 -9.29 -4.01 -13.63
CA ALA A 122 -8.63 -5.14 -12.96
C ALA A 122 -9.58 -5.85 -11.99
N ILE A 123 -10.32 -5.09 -11.17
CA ILE A 123 -11.32 -5.63 -10.24
C ILE A 123 -12.42 -6.39 -11.00
N GLN A 124 -12.92 -5.84 -12.11
CA GLN A 124 -13.94 -6.49 -12.92
C GLN A 124 -13.44 -7.85 -13.46
N ILE A 125 -12.27 -7.88 -14.07
CA ILE A 125 -11.68 -9.12 -14.62
C ILE A 125 -11.44 -10.16 -13.51
N LEU A 126 -10.95 -9.73 -12.35
CA LEU A 126 -10.77 -10.62 -11.20
C LEU A 126 -12.09 -11.16 -10.65
N LYS A 127 -13.20 -10.40 -10.74
CA LYS A 127 -14.53 -10.88 -10.35
C LYS A 127 -15.06 -11.92 -11.33
N GLU A 128 -14.97 -11.65 -12.64
CA GLU A 128 -15.39 -12.56 -13.71
C GLU A 128 -14.66 -13.91 -13.60
N GLN A 129 -13.39 -13.90 -13.24
CA GLN A 129 -12.59 -15.11 -13.02
C GLN A 129 -12.73 -15.73 -11.61
N LYS A 130 -13.63 -15.22 -10.76
CA LYS A 130 -13.85 -15.67 -9.37
C LYS A 130 -12.57 -15.64 -8.50
N LEU A 131 -11.68 -14.69 -8.77
CA LEU A 131 -10.41 -14.49 -8.08
C LEU A 131 -10.44 -13.34 -7.06
N ARG A 132 -11.32 -12.34 -7.25
CA ARG A 132 -11.34 -11.10 -6.43
C ARG A 132 -11.45 -11.34 -4.92
N ASN A 133 -12.17 -12.38 -4.49
CA ASN A 133 -12.36 -12.70 -3.07
C ASN A 133 -11.17 -13.45 -2.44
N LYS A 134 -10.19 -13.86 -3.25
CA LYS A 134 -9.02 -14.64 -2.80
C LYS A 134 -7.78 -13.77 -2.59
N VAL A 135 -7.84 -12.49 -2.96
CA VAL A 135 -6.70 -11.58 -2.96
C VAL A 135 -7.11 -10.19 -2.49
N MET A 136 -6.23 -9.54 -1.74
CA MET A 136 -6.36 -8.12 -1.44
C MET A 136 -5.70 -7.30 -2.54
N LEU A 137 -6.37 -6.22 -2.96
CA LEU A 137 -5.79 -5.28 -3.93
C LEU A 137 -5.31 -4.03 -3.22
N GLU A 138 -4.07 -3.67 -3.51
CA GLU A 138 -3.40 -2.48 -3.03
C GLU A 138 -3.15 -1.52 -4.19
N ALA A 139 -3.57 -0.26 -4.05
CA ALA A 139 -3.18 0.81 -4.96
C ALA A 139 -1.96 1.54 -4.39
N SER A 140 -0.92 1.68 -5.22
CA SER A 140 0.31 2.41 -4.88
C SER A 140 0.75 3.26 -6.07
N GLY A 141 1.48 4.34 -5.80
CA GLY A 141 2.06 5.22 -6.83
C GLY A 141 1.24 6.50 -7.07
N GLY A 142 1.89 7.67 -6.91
CA GLY A 142 1.29 8.98 -7.23
C GLY A 142 0.06 9.42 -6.40
N ILE A 143 -0.36 8.65 -5.40
CA ILE A 143 -1.57 8.94 -4.61
C ILE A 143 -1.31 10.06 -3.59
N ASN A 144 -2.21 11.05 -3.55
CA ASN A 144 -2.12 12.25 -2.72
C ASN A 144 -3.51 12.80 -2.35
N SER A 145 -3.55 13.95 -1.68
CA SER A 145 -4.79 14.54 -1.13
C SER A 145 -5.84 14.95 -2.17
N THR A 146 -5.47 15.13 -3.45
CA THR A 146 -6.38 15.56 -4.52
C THR A 146 -7.00 14.37 -5.26
N ASN A 147 -6.33 13.22 -5.28
CA ASN A 147 -6.78 12.05 -6.04
C ASN A 147 -7.20 10.85 -5.17
N ILE A 148 -6.85 10.80 -3.87
CA ILE A 148 -7.12 9.64 -3.00
C ILE A 148 -8.59 9.22 -2.96
N ALA A 149 -9.52 10.18 -3.03
CA ALA A 149 -10.96 9.89 -3.06
C ALA A 149 -11.36 9.06 -4.29
N LYS A 150 -10.74 9.33 -5.45
CA LYS A 150 -10.97 8.56 -6.67
C LYS A 150 -10.50 7.12 -6.48
N TYR A 151 -9.31 6.92 -5.92
CA TYR A 151 -8.77 5.59 -5.60
C TYR A 151 -9.65 4.86 -4.58
N GLY A 152 -10.10 5.54 -3.52
CA GLY A 152 -11.02 4.96 -2.52
C GLY A 152 -12.34 4.48 -3.10
N SER A 153 -12.82 5.12 -4.17
CA SER A 153 -14.06 4.72 -4.87
C SER A 153 -13.92 3.50 -5.80
N THR A 154 -12.69 3.06 -6.09
CA THR A 154 -12.46 1.95 -7.04
C THR A 154 -12.84 0.58 -6.50
N GLY A 155 -12.83 0.41 -5.17
CA GLY A 155 -13.05 -0.88 -4.51
C GLY A 155 -11.77 -1.67 -4.20
N VAL A 156 -10.60 -1.01 -4.20
CA VAL A 156 -9.36 -1.57 -3.61
C VAL A 156 -9.49 -1.72 -2.11
N ASP A 157 -8.73 -2.65 -1.55
CA ASP A 157 -8.73 -2.94 -0.12
C ASP A 157 -7.71 -2.05 0.62
N ILE A 158 -6.59 -1.76 -0.05
CA ILE A 158 -5.47 -1.00 0.51
C ILE A 158 -5.13 0.18 -0.42
N ILE A 159 -4.81 1.33 0.17
CA ILE A 159 -4.16 2.45 -0.50
C ILE A 159 -2.87 2.77 0.25
N SER A 160 -1.72 2.59 -0.41
CA SER A 160 -0.43 2.93 0.18
C SER A 160 0.02 4.32 -0.23
N VAL A 161 0.32 5.15 0.78
CA VAL A 161 0.75 6.53 0.57
C VAL A 161 2.13 6.70 1.18
N GLY A 162 3.14 7.03 0.37
CA GLY A 162 4.50 7.28 0.86
C GLY A 162 4.69 8.68 1.45
N SER A 163 3.98 9.67 0.91
CA SER A 163 4.12 11.10 1.25
C SER A 163 3.81 11.41 2.71
N ILE A 164 2.93 10.63 3.35
CA ILE A 164 2.59 10.80 4.78
C ILE A 164 3.76 10.54 5.72
N THR A 165 4.82 9.85 5.29
CA THR A 165 6.00 9.60 6.13
C THR A 165 7.29 10.23 5.58
N ASN A 166 7.46 10.40 4.26
CA ASN A 166 8.69 10.97 3.70
C ASN A 166 8.62 12.47 3.38
N SER A 167 7.44 13.09 3.34
CA SER A 167 7.26 14.50 2.96
C SER A 167 6.32 15.24 3.90
N VAL A 168 6.31 14.84 5.17
CA VAL A 168 5.44 15.45 6.19
C VAL A 168 5.96 16.81 6.64
N LYS A 169 5.04 17.76 6.81
CA LYS A 169 5.30 19.02 7.50
C LYS A 169 4.95 18.87 8.98
N GLY A 170 5.92 19.15 9.86
CA GLY A 170 5.67 19.14 11.31
C GLY A 170 4.66 20.21 11.72
N ILE A 171 3.90 19.94 12.79
CA ILE A 171 2.99 20.89 13.39
C ILE A 171 3.76 21.83 14.32
N ASP A 172 3.43 23.12 14.24
CA ASP A 172 4.01 24.13 15.11
C ASP A 172 3.62 23.88 16.58
N MET A 173 4.61 23.87 17.47
CA MET A 173 4.46 23.53 18.88
C MET A 173 5.42 24.36 19.72
N SER A 174 4.91 25.03 20.74
CA SER A 174 5.68 25.74 21.77
C SER A 174 5.57 25.03 23.13
N LEU A 175 6.61 25.20 23.94
CA LEU A 175 6.59 24.86 25.37
C LEU A 175 6.70 26.18 26.14
N GLU A 176 5.71 26.46 26.99
CA GLU A 176 5.71 27.62 27.90
C GLU A 176 5.99 27.14 29.33
N VAL A 177 6.68 27.97 30.13
CA VAL A 177 7.10 27.69 31.51
C VAL A 177 6.63 28.84 32.41
#